data_AF-A0AAD8ICB0-F1
#
_entry.id   AF-A0AAD8ICB0-F1
#
_cell.length_a   1.000
_cell.length_b   1.000
_cell.length_c   1.000
_cell.angle_alpha   90.00
_cell.angle_beta   90.00
_cell.angle_gamma   90.00
#
_symmetry.space_group_name_H-M   'P 1'
#
loop_
_entity.id
_entity.type
_entity.pdbx_description
1 polymer ?
#
loop_
_entity_poly.entity_id
_entity_poly.type
_entity_poly.pdbx_seq_one_letter_code
_entity_poly.pdbx_strand_id
1 'polypeptide(L)'
;MAENSRKKRVVFFCCVLIRESYLLRSLFHRHSPLIPLPRGAEKMGDFTLKATKDIPVPPPLCGRFNTSYHSNRQALDFQCVPSAMSDRLFDEAYRADVLINTDNGNIIYAHASILGIASPVLKNMLKLLKGRGHKRSISIRGVPHDAVRVFIRFLYSNCYEIDELEEHVLHLLVLSHTFVIPRLKRVCERRLENGFLTIENVVDIFQLALLCDAPRLSLICHRFILKSFKAVSATEGWQVMKQSHPMLERELTVSMIYEDTIQKERTKWLKDRKIYLELYEAMEALVHICKDGCRTIGPHNKGFNKDKAPCKFEACKGLESLFRHFSKCNLRVPGGCIQCKRMWQLLELHSRLCADSDMCRVPLCRTLKYRTTKQSKKEDMKWRILVKKILRTKSISGAPFFSLATTQGR
;
A
#
# COMPACT_ATOMS: atom_id res chain seq x y z
N MET A 1 31.45 -9.81 -10.12
CA MET A 1 31.64 -8.87 -11.25
C MET A 1 31.01 -9.35 -12.56
N ALA A 2 31.08 -10.64 -12.92
CA ALA A 2 30.50 -11.17 -14.17
C ALA A 2 28.96 -11.11 -14.27
N GLU A 3 28.25 -11.24 -13.15
CA GLU A 3 26.77 -11.17 -13.11
C GLU A 3 26.24 -9.73 -13.29
N ASN A 4 27.04 -8.74 -12.89
CA ASN A 4 26.72 -7.32 -12.99
C ASN A 4 26.88 -6.80 -14.45
N SER A 5 27.79 -7.40 -15.23
CA SER A 5 27.87 -7.17 -16.69
C SER A 5 26.73 -7.81 -17.49
N ARG A 6 26.08 -8.87 -16.97
CA ARG A 6 24.91 -9.49 -17.63
C ARG A 6 23.66 -8.62 -17.47
N LYS A 7 23.40 -8.07 -16.28
CA LYS A 7 22.23 -7.22 -15.99
C LYS A 7 22.25 -5.87 -16.74
N LYS A 8 23.43 -5.24 -16.84
CA LYS A 8 23.65 -4.02 -17.65
C LYS A 8 23.31 -4.20 -19.14
N ARG A 9 23.43 -5.43 -19.67
CA ARG A 9 23.03 -5.72 -21.05
C ARG A 9 21.52 -5.77 -21.19
N VAL A 10 20.78 -6.42 -20.29
CA VAL A 10 19.34 -6.68 -20.47
C VAL A 10 18.51 -5.40 -20.67
N VAL A 11 18.70 -4.35 -19.85
CA VAL A 11 17.90 -3.11 -19.97
C VAL A 11 18.30 -2.29 -21.20
N PHE A 12 19.61 -2.12 -21.46
CA PHE A 12 20.12 -1.42 -22.65
C PHE A 12 19.70 -2.14 -23.94
N PHE A 13 19.68 -3.47 -23.89
CA PHE A 13 19.30 -4.36 -24.97
C PHE A 13 17.79 -4.43 -25.22
N CYS A 14 16.97 -4.34 -24.16
CA CYS A 14 15.52 -4.17 -24.31
C CYS A 14 15.21 -2.92 -25.10
N CYS A 15 15.91 -1.80 -24.90
CA CYS A 15 15.74 -0.64 -25.75
C CYS A 15 16.07 -0.91 -27.22
N VAL A 16 16.97 -1.84 -27.54
CA VAL A 16 17.33 -2.19 -28.94
C VAL A 16 16.29 -3.15 -29.55
N LEU A 17 15.97 -4.28 -28.92
CA LEU A 17 14.94 -5.19 -29.44
C LEU A 17 13.56 -4.54 -29.49
N ILE A 18 13.21 -3.79 -28.45
CA ILE A 18 11.91 -3.12 -28.37
C ILE A 18 11.93 -1.92 -29.33
N ARG A 19 13.00 -1.12 -29.50
CA ARG A 19 13.02 -0.08 -30.56
C ARG A 19 12.97 -0.65 -31.98
N GLU A 20 13.69 -1.73 -32.28
CA GLU A 20 13.62 -2.36 -33.61
C GLU A 20 12.23 -2.96 -33.88
N SER A 21 11.56 -3.47 -32.85
CA SER A 21 10.15 -3.89 -32.93
C SER A 21 9.19 -2.70 -33.09
N TYR A 22 9.52 -1.53 -32.53
CA TYR A 22 8.68 -0.33 -32.51
C TYR A 22 8.87 0.57 -33.74
N LEU A 23 9.92 0.38 -34.53
CA LEU A 23 10.04 0.95 -35.88
C LEU A 23 8.93 0.45 -36.83
N LEU A 24 8.25 -0.65 -36.49
CA LEU A 24 7.01 -1.11 -37.15
C LEU A 24 5.71 -0.54 -36.54
N ARG A 25 5.80 0.22 -35.43
CA ARG A 25 4.66 0.73 -34.64
C ARG A 25 4.59 2.26 -34.57
N SER A 26 5.26 2.97 -35.49
CA SER A 26 5.32 4.44 -35.57
C SER A 26 3.99 5.16 -35.84
N LEU A 27 2.83 4.61 -35.48
CA LEU A 27 1.52 5.19 -35.75
C LEU A 27 0.55 5.28 -34.56
N PHE A 28 0.92 4.92 -33.33
CA PHE A 28 0.05 5.17 -32.17
C PHE A 28 0.78 5.77 -30.98
N HIS A 29 0.83 7.10 -30.98
CA HIS A 29 0.98 7.92 -29.78
C HIS A 29 -0.23 7.74 -28.85
N ARG A 30 0.03 7.54 -27.56
CA ARG A 30 -0.28 8.54 -26.52
C ARG A 30 0.35 8.15 -25.18
N HIS A 31 1.03 9.12 -24.58
CA HIS A 31 1.36 9.13 -23.15
C HIS A 31 0.15 8.71 -22.33
N SER A 32 0.22 7.55 -21.69
CA SER A 32 -0.65 7.25 -20.55
C SER A 32 0.01 7.88 -19.32
N PRO A 33 -0.70 8.69 -18.52
CA PRO A 33 -0.16 9.16 -17.26
C PRO A 33 0.09 7.93 -16.38
N LEU A 34 1.35 7.74 -15.99
CA LEU A 34 1.70 6.75 -15.00
C LEU A 34 1.07 7.20 -13.67
N ILE A 35 -0.05 6.56 -13.35
CA ILE A 35 -0.78 6.67 -12.07
C ILE A 35 -1.55 8.01 -11.92
N PRO A 36 -2.88 7.98 -11.68
CA PRO A 36 -3.61 9.19 -11.32
C PRO A 36 -3.14 9.68 -9.94
N LEU A 37 -2.42 10.80 -9.89
CA LEU A 37 -2.29 11.58 -8.66
C LEU A 37 -3.69 12.04 -8.23
N PRO A 38 -4.10 11.90 -6.96
CA PRO A 38 -5.34 12.48 -6.49
C PRO A 38 -5.24 14.00 -6.60
N ARG A 39 -6.12 14.61 -7.41
CA ARG A 39 -6.23 16.07 -7.52
C ARG A 39 -6.49 16.66 -6.14
N GLY A 40 -5.73 17.70 -5.84
CA GLY A 40 -5.73 18.40 -4.57
C GLY A 40 -7.09 18.98 -4.19
N ALA A 41 -7.23 19.18 -2.89
CA ALA A 41 -8.33 19.84 -2.23
C ALA A 41 -8.57 21.25 -2.80
N GLU A 42 -9.67 21.41 -3.54
CA GLU A 42 -10.29 22.72 -3.76
C GLU A 42 -11.20 23.06 -2.59
N LYS A 43 -11.03 24.29 -2.09
CA LYS A 43 -11.90 24.93 -1.11
C LYS A 43 -13.24 25.25 -1.80
N MET A 44 -14.34 24.86 -1.17
CA MET A 44 -15.69 25.40 -1.41
C MET A 44 -16.33 25.53 -0.02
N GLY A 45 -16.74 26.70 0.47
CA GLY A 45 -17.41 27.77 -0.27
C GLY A 45 -18.91 27.54 -0.12
N ASP A 46 -19.51 28.25 0.84
CA ASP A 46 -20.90 28.16 1.28
C ASP A 46 -21.88 28.34 0.11
N PHE A 47 -22.74 27.35 -0.15
CA PHE A 47 -23.90 27.49 -1.04
C PHE A 47 -25.07 26.67 -0.50
N THR A 48 -26.05 27.40 0.03
CA THR A 48 -27.40 26.96 0.39
C THR A 48 -28.16 26.60 -0.88
N LEU A 49 -28.53 25.34 -1.04
CA LEU A 49 -29.54 24.93 -2.02
C LEU A 49 -30.58 24.00 -1.37
N LYS A 50 -31.84 24.38 -1.62
CA LYS A 50 -33.08 23.81 -1.11
C LYS A 50 -33.21 22.32 -1.43
N ALA A 51 -33.76 21.59 -0.47
CA ALA A 51 -34.12 20.18 -0.61
C ALA A 51 -35.29 19.99 -1.58
N THR A 52 -35.06 19.23 -2.65
CA THR A 52 -36.10 18.47 -3.34
C THR A 52 -35.83 16.99 -3.13
N LYS A 53 -36.82 16.30 -2.54
CA LYS A 53 -36.83 14.85 -2.37
C LYS A 53 -36.93 14.20 -3.74
N ASP A 54 -35.94 13.37 -4.09
CA ASP A 54 -36.12 12.11 -4.83
C ASP A 54 -34.78 11.37 -4.84
N ILE A 55 -34.71 10.27 -4.08
CA ILE A 55 -33.54 9.39 -3.98
C ILE A 55 -33.75 8.26 -4.99
N PRO A 56 -32.87 8.07 -6.00
CA PRO A 56 -32.96 6.90 -6.85
C PRO A 56 -32.58 5.64 -6.05
N VAL A 57 -33.43 4.62 -6.15
CA VAL A 57 -33.25 3.32 -5.47
C VAL A 57 -31.92 2.70 -5.90
N PRO A 58 -31.04 2.30 -4.95
CA PRO A 58 -29.80 1.62 -5.29
C PRO A 58 -30.10 0.20 -5.84
N PRO A 59 -29.31 -0.29 -6.81
CA PRO A 59 -29.46 -1.65 -7.32
C PRO A 59 -29.31 -2.68 -6.19
N PRO A 60 -30.02 -3.82 -6.26
CA PRO A 60 -30.09 -4.79 -5.17
C PRO A 60 -28.71 -5.34 -4.82
N LEU A 61 -28.44 -5.42 -3.52
CA LEU A 61 -27.24 -6.03 -2.95
C LEU A 61 -27.23 -7.53 -3.27
N CYS A 62 -26.18 -7.99 -3.96
CA CYS A 62 -25.95 -9.40 -4.20
C CYS A 62 -25.72 -10.12 -2.85
N GLY A 63 -26.42 -11.22 -2.65
CA GLY A 63 -26.58 -11.92 -1.38
C GLY A 63 -25.28 -12.46 -0.77
N ARG A 64 -25.32 -12.61 0.57
CA ARG A 64 -24.31 -13.27 1.39
C ARG A 64 -23.90 -14.62 0.79
N PHE A 65 -22.66 -14.70 0.31
CA PHE A 65 -21.94 -15.97 0.20
C PHE A 65 -20.94 -16.05 1.35
N ASN A 66 -21.03 -17.14 2.10
CA ASN A 66 -20.19 -17.44 3.24
C ASN A 66 -18.70 -17.32 2.91
N THR A 67 -18.00 -16.66 3.82
CA THR A 67 -16.55 -16.62 3.98
C THR A 67 -15.96 -18.03 4.05
N SER A 68 -15.37 -18.54 2.96
CA SER A 68 -14.29 -19.55 2.98
C SER A 68 -13.52 -19.74 1.65
N TYR A 69 -13.42 -18.73 0.76
CA TYR A 69 -12.73 -18.86 -0.53
C TYR A 69 -11.44 -18.03 -0.68
N HIS A 70 -10.80 -17.66 0.44
CA HIS A 70 -9.43 -17.14 0.44
C HIS A 70 -8.45 -18.19 0.98
N SER A 71 -8.34 -19.30 0.26
CA SER A 71 -7.19 -20.22 0.28
C SER A 71 -7.29 -21.07 -0.99
N ASN A 72 -6.20 -21.15 -1.76
CA ASN A 72 -6.04 -21.94 -3.00
C ASN A 72 -6.78 -21.49 -4.28
N ARG A 73 -6.22 -20.47 -4.95
CA ARG A 73 -6.11 -20.46 -6.42
C ARG A 73 -4.64 -20.64 -6.86
N GLN A 74 -3.96 -21.62 -6.26
CA GLN A 74 -2.90 -22.33 -6.96
C GLN A 74 -3.58 -23.39 -7.86
N ALA A 75 -2.95 -23.72 -8.99
CA ALA A 75 -3.44 -24.56 -10.11
C ALA A 75 -4.29 -23.79 -11.14
N LEU A 76 -3.86 -23.56 -12.38
CA LEU A 76 -3.03 -24.40 -13.26
C LEU A 76 -1.83 -23.62 -13.84
N ASP A 77 -0.76 -23.49 -13.05
CA ASP A 77 0.58 -23.45 -13.64
C ASP A 77 0.96 -24.89 -13.89
N PHE A 78 0.76 -25.38 -15.11
CA PHE A 78 1.34 -26.65 -15.50
C PHE A 78 2.86 -26.47 -15.56
N GLN A 79 3.51 -26.64 -14.41
CA GLN A 79 4.82 -27.28 -14.36
C GLN A 79 4.57 -28.67 -14.94
N CYS A 80 4.92 -28.82 -16.20
CA CYS A 80 4.37 -29.90 -17.01
C CYS A 80 5.51 -30.84 -17.36
N VAL A 81 5.28 -32.14 -17.16
CA VAL A 81 6.09 -33.17 -17.80
C VAL A 81 5.92 -32.95 -19.31
N PRO A 82 7.00 -32.67 -20.06
CA PRO A 82 6.89 -32.44 -21.48
C PRO A 82 6.22 -33.64 -22.14
N SER A 83 5.40 -33.40 -23.17
CA SER A 83 5.04 -34.50 -24.07
C SER A 83 6.36 -35.01 -24.65
N ALA A 84 6.72 -36.27 -24.37
CA ALA A 84 8.00 -36.83 -24.78
C ALA A 84 8.25 -36.67 -26.30
N MET A 85 7.18 -36.56 -27.09
CA MET A 85 7.22 -36.33 -28.52
C MET A 85 7.61 -34.89 -28.91
N SER A 86 7.08 -33.87 -28.22
CA SER A 86 7.38 -32.46 -28.53
C SER A 86 8.83 -32.10 -28.22
N ASP A 87 9.35 -32.58 -27.09
CA ASP A 87 10.74 -32.31 -26.68
C ASP A 87 11.73 -33.08 -27.57
N ARG A 88 11.44 -34.35 -27.92
CA ARG A 88 12.26 -35.08 -28.91
C ARG A 88 12.31 -34.38 -30.26
N LEU A 89 11.18 -33.85 -30.75
CA LEU A 89 11.15 -33.13 -32.03
C LEU A 89 12.00 -31.84 -31.99
N PHE A 90 12.06 -31.18 -30.83
CA PHE A 90 12.93 -30.03 -30.62
C PHE A 90 14.40 -30.43 -30.56
N ASP A 91 14.76 -31.44 -29.76
CA ASP A 91 16.15 -31.85 -29.54
C ASP A 91 16.78 -32.55 -30.75
N GLU A 92 16.05 -33.41 -31.47
CA GLU A 92 16.55 -34.10 -32.67
C GLU A 92 16.55 -33.21 -33.92
N ALA A 93 15.79 -32.10 -33.90
CA ALA A 93 15.62 -31.20 -35.04
C ALA A 93 15.26 -31.89 -36.37
N TYR A 94 14.60 -33.06 -36.30
CA TYR A 94 14.30 -33.88 -37.46
C TYR A 94 13.41 -33.14 -38.46
N ARG A 95 13.91 -32.92 -39.67
CA ARG A 95 13.27 -32.14 -40.76
C ARG A 95 13.03 -30.66 -40.42
N ALA A 96 13.84 -30.07 -39.54
CA ALA A 96 13.82 -28.63 -39.29
C ALA A 96 14.05 -27.81 -40.57
N ASP A 97 13.13 -26.89 -40.84
CA ASP A 97 13.07 -26.03 -42.03
C ASP A 97 13.33 -24.53 -41.73
N VAL A 98 13.61 -24.23 -40.46
CA VAL A 98 13.99 -22.90 -39.95
C VAL A 98 15.30 -22.96 -39.18
N LEU A 99 16.13 -21.94 -39.37
CA LEU A 99 17.37 -21.67 -38.64
C LEU A 99 17.18 -20.40 -37.81
N ILE A 100 17.41 -20.48 -36.50
CA ILE A 100 17.38 -19.32 -35.61
C ILE A 100 18.81 -18.98 -35.23
N ASN A 101 19.33 -17.89 -35.80
CA ASN A 101 20.67 -17.40 -35.55
C ASN A 101 20.68 -16.55 -34.27
N THR A 102 21.44 -17.01 -33.28
CA THR A 102 21.67 -16.30 -32.01
C THR A 102 23.06 -15.67 -31.99
N ASP A 103 23.40 -14.99 -30.90
CA ASP A 103 24.73 -14.39 -30.74
C ASP A 103 25.85 -15.43 -30.82
N ASN A 104 27.06 -14.96 -31.17
CA ASN A 104 28.27 -15.77 -31.27
C ASN A 104 28.22 -16.89 -32.34
N GLY A 105 27.31 -16.79 -33.32
CA GLY A 105 27.21 -17.75 -34.42
C GLY A 105 26.48 -19.05 -34.06
N ASN A 106 25.87 -19.13 -32.87
CA ASN A 106 25.09 -20.29 -32.45
C ASN A 106 23.75 -20.36 -33.22
N ILE A 107 23.33 -21.57 -33.58
CA ILE A 107 22.15 -21.81 -34.41
C ILE A 107 21.21 -22.78 -33.69
N ILE A 108 19.93 -22.42 -33.60
CA ILE A 108 18.86 -23.30 -33.13
C ILE A 108 18.01 -23.71 -34.35
N TYR A 109 17.88 -25.02 -34.57
CA TYR A 109 17.04 -25.57 -35.62
C TYR A 109 15.59 -25.67 -35.15
N ALA A 110 14.64 -25.29 -36.02
CA ALA A 110 13.22 -25.29 -35.66
C ALA A 110 12.28 -25.54 -36.85
N HIS A 111 10.98 -25.67 -36.54
CA HIS A 111 9.91 -25.95 -37.50
C HIS A 111 9.00 -24.75 -37.68
N ALA A 112 8.87 -24.26 -38.91
CA ALA A 112 8.06 -23.09 -39.21
C ALA A 112 6.58 -23.26 -38.87
N SER A 113 6.04 -24.48 -39.02
CA SER A 113 4.66 -24.81 -38.68
C SER A 113 4.39 -24.57 -37.19
N ILE A 114 5.29 -25.04 -36.32
CA ILE A 114 5.18 -24.92 -34.86
C ILE A 114 5.34 -23.45 -34.45
N LEU A 115 6.42 -22.80 -34.89
CA LEU A 115 6.68 -21.38 -34.58
C LEU A 115 5.55 -20.46 -35.06
N GLY A 116 5.03 -20.72 -36.27
CA GLY A 116 3.95 -19.94 -36.85
C GLY A 116 2.57 -20.17 -36.21
N ILE A 117 2.34 -21.32 -35.57
CA ILE A 117 1.15 -21.55 -34.74
C ILE A 117 1.31 -20.85 -33.39
N ALA A 118 2.50 -20.95 -32.78
CA ALA A 118 2.75 -20.44 -31.44
C ALA A 118 2.83 -18.91 -31.37
N SER A 119 3.34 -18.24 -32.43
CA SER A 119 3.51 -16.79 -32.46
C SER A 119 3.01 -16.17 -33.78
N PRO A 120 2.10 -15.17 -33.72
CA PRO A 120 1.71 -14.42 -34.91
C PRO A 120 2.88 -13.61 -35.50
N VAL A 121 3.81 -13.16 -34.65
CA VAL A 121 5.01 -12.42 -35.09
C VAL A 121 5.93 -13.33 -35.88
N LEU A 122 6.28 -14.51 -35.34
CA LEU A 122 7.10 -15.49 -36.06
C LEU A 122 6.42 -15.96 -37.35
N LYS A 123 5.09 -16.18 -37.33
CA LYS A 123 4.31 -16.52 -38.53
C LYS A 123 4.50 -15.49 -39.63
N ASN A 124 4.43 -14.21 -39.30
CA ASN A 124 4.57 -13.12 -40.25
C ASN A 124 6.01 -13.00 -40.76
N MET A 125 7.01 -13.10 -39.86
CA MET A 125 8.42 -13.13 -40.25
C MET A 125 8.71 -14.26 -41.25
N LEU A 126 8.23 -15.48 -40.97
CA LEU A 126 8.42 -16.66 -41.82
C LEU A 126 7.67 -16.58 -43.16
N LYS A 127 6.57 -15.83 -43.24
CA LYS A 127 5.84 -15.60 -44.50
C LYS A 127 6.62 -14.68 -45.45
N LEU A 128 7.36 -13.71 -44.92
CA LEU A 128 8.14 -12.75 -45.71
C LEU A 128 9.42 -13.38 -46.29
N LEU A 129 9.93 -14.44 -45.67
CA LEU A 129 11.17 -15.13 -46.07
C LEU A 129 10.97 -16.17 -47.21
N LYS A 130 9.98 -15.98 -48.09
CA LYS A 130 9.73 -16.91 -49.21
C LYS A 130 10.80 -16.75 -50.30
N GLY A 131 11.81 -17.62 -50.30
CA GLY A 131 12.83 -17.75 -51.34
C GLY A 131 13.12 -19.23 -51.67
N ARG A 132 13.27 -19.54 -52.95
CA ARG A 132 13.42 -20.90 -53.50
C ARG A 132 14.68 -21.60 -52.94
N GLY A 133 14.50 -22.72 -52.26
CA GLY A 133 15.54 -23.75 -52.06
C GLY A 133 16.47 -23.63 -50.85
N HIS A 134 16.37 -22.60 -49.99
CA HIS A 134 17.16 -22.49 -48.76
C HIS A 134 16.30 -22.51 -47.49
N LYS A 135 16.82 -23.09 -46.40
CA LYS A 135 16.19 -23.06 -45.06
C LYS A 135 15.95 -21.61 -44.65
N ARG A 136 14.76 -21.32 -44.11
CA ARG A 136 14.40 -19.95 -43.67
C ARG A 136 15.22 -19.56 -42.44
N SER A 137 15.78 -18.36 -42.40
CA SER A 137 16.59 -17.90 -41.27
C SER A 137 15.93 -16.73 -40.52
N ILE A 138 15.91 -16.82 -39.19
CA ILE A 138 15.48 -15.75 -38.28
C ILE A 138 16.69 -15.40 -37.41
N SER A 139 16.90 -14.12 -37.09
CA SER A 139 17.95 -13.71 -36.16
C SER A 139 17.34 -13.19 -34.86
N ILE A 140 17.79 -13.74 -33.73
CA ILE A 140 17.46 -13.25 -32.38
C ILE A 140 18.80 -12.91 -31.72
N ARG A 141 19.20 -11.63 -31.83
CA ARG A 141 20.50 -11.14 -31.32
C ARG A 141 20.34 -10.50 -29.95
N GLY A 142 21.43 -10.44 -29.18
CA GLY A 142 21.58 -9.82 -27.85
C GLY A 142 20.81 -10.50 -26.71
N VAL A 143 20.22 -11.66 -26.97
CA VAL A 143 19.70 -12.58 -25.95
C VAL A 143 20.69 -13.74 -25.81
N PRO A 144 21.03 -14.18 -24.58
CA PRO A 144 21.82 -15.39 -24.38
C PRO A 144 21.22 -16.59 -25.12
N HIS A 145 22.06 -17.37 -25.80
CA HIS A 145 21.65 -18.53 -26.58
C HIS A 145 20.73 -19.48 -25.77
N ASP A 146 21.07 -19.74 -24.52
CA ASP A 146 20.29 -20.63 -23.64
C ASP A 146 18.89 -20.08 -23.34
N ALA A 147 18.75 -18.77 -23.13
CA ALA A 147 17.45 -18.13 -22.97
C ALA A 147 16.60 -18.21 -24.24
N VAL A 148 17.21 -18.09 -25.43
CA VAL A 148 16.52 -18.31 -26.71
C VAL A 148 16.11 -19.78 -26.84
N ARG A 149 16.98 -20.72 -26.49
CA ARG A 149 16.68 -22.16 -26.51
C ARG A 149 15.48 -22.49 -25.63
N VAL A 150 15.44 -22.00 -24.39
CA VAL A 150 14.32 -22.18 -23.44
C VAL A 150 13.04 -21.58 -24.01
N PHE A 151 13.12 -20.37 -24.58
CA PHE A 151 11.97 -19.73 -25.23
C PHE A 151 11.42 -20.57 -26.39
N ILE A 152 12.29 -21.06 -27.29
CA ILE A 152 11.84 -21.87 -28.43
C ILE A 152 11.28 -23.20 -27.97
N ARG A 153 11.93 -23.89 -27.01
CA ARG A 153 11.40 -25.13 -26.41
C ARG A 153 10.00 -24.93 -25.83
N PHE A 154 9.77 -23.80 -25.14
CA PHE A 154 8.43 -23.45 -24.65
C PHE A 154 7.39 -23.35 -25.79
N LEU A 155 7.75 -22.91 -26.99
CA LEU A 155 6.81 -22.85 -28.13
C LEU A 155 6.38 -24.24 -28.63
N TYR A 156 7.19 -25.29 -28.40
CA TYR A 156 6.87 -26.67 -28.80
C TYR A 156 5.94 -27.36 -27.82
N SER A 157 6.20 -27.22 -26.53
CA SER A 157 5.54 -28.01 -25.49
C SER A 157 4.59 -27.18 -24.62
N ASN A 158 4.72 -25.85 -24.61
CA ASN A 158 4.05 -24.95 -23.66
C ASN A 158 4.42 -25.27 -22.19
N CYS A 159 5.57 -25.93 -22.01
CA CYS A 159 6.14 -26.40 -20.75
C CYS A 159 7.46 -25.67 -20.50
N TYR A 160 7.90 -25.63 -19.24
CA TYR A 160 9.17 -25.04 -18.84
C TYR A 160 9.69 -25.76 -17.59
N GLU A 161 11.01 -25.83 -17.48
CA GLU A 161 11.67 -26.17 -16.23
C GLU A 161 11.79 -24.93 -15.35
N ILE A 162 11.62 -25.08 -14.04
CA ILE A 162 11.67 -23.94 -13.12
C ILE A 162 13.04 -23.29 -13.13
N ASP A 163 14.10 -24.09 -13.04
CA ASP A 163 15.47 -23.58 -12.92
C ASP A 163 15.88 -22.78 -14.17
N GLU A 164 15.60 -23.33 -15.36
CA GLU A 164 15.85 -22.66 -16.65
C GLU A 164 15.01 -21.37 -16.79
N LEU A 165 13.75 -21.39 -16.33
CA LEU A 165 12.89 -20.21 -16.33
C LEU A 165 13.44 -19.12 -15.41
N GLU A 166 13.86 -19.48 -14.20
CA GLU A 166 14.32 -18.54 -13.19
C GLU A 166 15.68 -17.92 -13.56
N GLU A 167 16.58 -18.71 -14.13
CA GLU A 167 17.88 -18.22 -14.63
C GLU A 167 17.71 -17.18 -15.75
N HIS A 168 16.66 -17.33 -16.58
CA HIS A 168 16.47 -16.51 -17.77
C HIS A 168 15.20 -15.65 -17.74
N VAL A 169 14.57 -15.47 -16.58
CA VAL A 169 13.22 -14.89 -16.44
C VAL A 169 13.07 -13.50 -17.07
N LEU A 170 14.10 -12.65 -16.98
CA LEU A 170 14.07 -11.31 -17.58
C LEU A 170 14.09 -11.36 -19.10
N HIS A 171 14.93 -12.23 -19.69
CA HIS A 171 14.99 -12.42 -21.13
C HIS A 171 13.70 -13.05 -21.65
N LEU A 172 13.16 -14.04 -20.92
CA LEU A 172 11.92 -14.71 -21.28
C LEU A 172 10.71 -13.78 -21.20
N LEU A 173 10.66 -12.86 -20.23
CA LEU A 173 9.64 -11.81 -20.17
C LEU A 173 9.66 -10.97 -21.47
N VAL A 174 10.85 -10.53 -21.89
CA VAL A 174 11.02 -9.68 -23.08
C VAL A 174 10.65 -10.45 -24.34
N LEU A 175 11.21 -11.65 -24.53
CA LEU A 175 10.89 -12.51 -25.68
C LEU A 175 9.40 -12.81 -25.76
N SER A 176 8.77 -13.12 -24.63
CA SER A 176 7.33 -13.40 -24.58
C SER A 176 6.47 -12.18 -24.91
N HIS A 177 6.93 -10.97 -24.60
CA HIS A 177 6.27 -9.74 -25.03
C HIS A 177 6.49 -9.49 -26.52
N THR A 178 7.75 -9.47 -26.98
CA THR A 178 8.14 -9.18 -28.38
C THR A 178 7.51 -10.13 -29.37
N PHE A 179 7.50 -11.43 -29.08
CA PHE A 179 6.91 -12.45 -29.95
C PHE A 179 5.44 -12.77 -29.62
N VAL A 180 4.82 -12.01 -28.72
CA VAL A 180 3.40 -12.10 -28.36
C VAL A 180 3.02 -13.52 -27.92
N ILE A 181 3.63 -13.97 -26.81
CA ILE A 181 3.38 -15.25 -26.13
C ILE A 181 2.77 -14.98 -24.73
N PRO A 182 1.45 -14.73 -24.62
CA PRO A 182 0.84 -14.26 -23.38
C PRO A 182 0.92 -15.24 -22.20
N ARG A 183 1.02 -16.55 -22.46
CA ARG A 183 1.14 -17.54 -21.39
C ARG A 183 2.51 -17.48 -20.72
N LEU A 184 3.59 -17.47 -21.49
CA LEU A 184 4.95 -17.33 -20.96
C LEU A 184 5.14 -15.98 -20.25
N LYS A 185 4.59 -14.90 -20.82
CA LYS A 185 4.64 -13.57 -20.19
C LYS A 185 4.05 -13.58 -18.78
N ARG A 186 2.85 -14.13 -18.62
CA ARG A 186 2.16 -14.26 -17.31
C ARG A 186 2.92 -15.15 -16.32
N VAL A 187 3.64 -16.16 -16.81
CA VAL A 187 4.50 -17.01 -15.98
C VAL A 187 5.70 -16.19 -15.47
N CYS A 188 6.39 -15.47 -16.36
CA CYS A 188 7.52 -14.62 -16.00
C CYS A 188 7.12 -13.50 -15.02
N GLU A 189 6.01 -12.81 -15.29
CA GLU A 189 5.47 -11.78 -14.41
C GLU A 189 5.23 -12.33 -12.99
N ARG A 190 4.57 -13.48 -12.86
CA ARG A 190 4.31 -14.10 -11.53
C ARG A 190 5.58 -14.54 -10.82
N ARG A 191 6.56 -15.10 -11.53
CA ARG A 191 7.86 -15.45 -10.91
C ARG A 191 8.55 -14.21 -10.37
N LEU A 192 8.57 -13.13 -11.15
CA LEU A 192 9.15 -11.86 -10.71
C LEU A 192 8.43 -11.30 -9.49
N GLU A 193 7.10 -11.32 -9.48
CA GLU A 193 6.29 -10.86 -8.34
C GLU A 193 6.51 -11.66 -7.05
N ASN A 194 6.76 -12.98 -7.15
CA ASN A 194 6.70 -13.90 -6.00
C ASN A 194 8.06 -14.24 -5.37
N GLY A 195 9.11 -13.44 -5.59
CA GLY A 195 10.37 -13.63 -4.83
C GLY A 195 11.65 -13.13 -5.49
N PHE A 196 11.61 -12.70 -6.75
CA PHE A 196 12.81 -12.28 -7.48
C PHE A 196 13.11 -10.79 -7.41
N LEU A 197 12.23 -9.99 -6.78
CA LEU A 197 12.48 -8.57 -6.54
C LEU A 197 13.44 -8.38 -5.36
N THR A 198 14.53 -7.67 -5.64
CA THR A 198 15.58 -7.31 -4.68
C THR A 198 15.90 -5.82 -4.80
N ILE A 199 16.59 -5.27 -3.79
CA ILE A 199 17.01 -3.86 -3.81
C ILE A 199 17.87 -3.58 -5.07
N GLU A 200 18.73 -4.51 -5.46
CA GLU A 200 19.68 -4.35 -6.57
C GLU A 200 19.02 -4.41 -7.96
N ASN A 201 17.96 -5.21 -8.14
CA ASN A 201 17.36 -5.45 -9.47
C ASN A 201 16.01 -4.78 -9.68
N VAL A 202 15.38 -4.19 -8.65
CA VAL A 202 14.02 -3.64 -8.74
C VAL A 202 13.91 -2.51 -9.77
N VAL A 203 14.94 -1.68 -9.93
CA VAL A 203 14.94 -0.57 -10.90
C VAL A 203 14.97 -1.10 -12.33
N ASP A 204 15.75 -2.15 -12.58
CA ASP A 204 15.83 -2.80 -13.89
C ASP A 204 14.51 -3.49 -14.22
N ILE A 205 13.95 -4.24 -13.27
CA ILE A 205 12.67 -4.94 -13.45
C ILE A 205 11.53 -3.94 -13.62
N PHE A 206 11.56 -2.80 -12.94
CA PHE A 206 10.58 -1.73 -13.13
C PHE A 206 10.61 -1.18 -14.55
N GLN A 207 11.80 -0.86 -15.08
CA GLN A 207 11.96 -0.40 -16.46
C GLN A 207 11.47 -1.46 -17.46
N LEU A 208 11.82 -2.73 -17.24
CA LEU A 208 11.32 -3.84 -18.08
C LEU A 208 9.81 -3.99 -18.02
N ALA A 209 9.21 -3.84 -16.84
CA ALA A 209 7.76 -3.94 -16.67
C ALA A 209 7.03 -2.82 -17.43
N LEU A 210 7.60 -1.60 -17.47
CA LEU A 210 7.08 -0.51 -18.28
C LEU A 210 7.20 -0.80 -19.78
N LEU A 211 8.38 -1.28 -20.21
CA LEU A 211 8.64 -1.58 -21.63
C LEU A 211 7.85 -2.77 -22.17
N CYS A 212 7.54 -3.76 -21.32
CA CYS A 212 6.81 -4.96 -21.70
C CYS A 212 5.30 -4.85 -21.46
N ASP A 213 4.75 -3.66 -21.18
CA ASP A 213 3.34 -3.46 -20.84
C ASP A 213 2.85 -4.42 -19.72
N ALA A 214 3.59 -4.48 -18.61
CA ALA A 214 3.28 -5.33 -17.45
C ALA A 214 2.86 -4.46 -16.24
N PRO A 215 1.62 -3.91 -16.24
CA PRO A 215 1.20 -2.87 -15.30
C PRO A 215 1.18 -3.34 -13.84
N ARG A 216 0.84 -4.62 -13.60
CA ARG A 216 0.82 -5.19 -12.24
C ARG A 216 2.23 -5.31 -11.66
N LEU A 217 3.17 -5.83 -12.44
CA LEU A 217 4.57 -5.92 -12.06
C LEU A 217 5.18 -4.52 -11.85
N SER A 218 4.86 -3.56 -12.73
CA SER A 218 5.26 -2.16 -12.60
C SER A 218 4.78 -1.55 -11.27
N LEU A 219 3.51 -1.74 -10.90
CA LEU A 219 2.97 -1.27 -9.63
C LEU A 219 3.68 -1.89 -8.40
N ILE A 220 3.97 -3.19 -8.45
CA ILE A 220 4.67 -3.89 -7.37
C ILE A 220 6.10 -3.36 -7.22
N CYS A 221 6.82 -3.18 -8.33
CA CYS A 221 8.16 -2.59 -8.32
C CYS A 221 8.13 -1.16 -7.79
N HIS A 222 7.20 -0.33 -8.25
CA HIS A 222 7.03 1.05 -7.77
C HIS A 222 6.82 1.10 -6.24
N ARG A 223 5.93 0.26 -5.69
CA ARG A 223 5.71 0.17 -4.24
C ARG A 223 6.97 -0.29 -3.49
N PHE A 224 7.71 -1.25 -4.04
CA PHE A 224 8.96 -1.71 -3.44
C PHE A 224 9.99 -0.56 -3.41
N ILE A 225 10.15 0.16 -4.51
CA ILE A 225 11.06 1.31 -4.63
C ILE A 225 10.72 2.35 -3.56
N LEU A 226 9.45 2.74 -3.43
CA LEU A 226 9.03 3.73 -2.44
C LEU A 226 9.29 3.27 -0.98
N LYS A 227 8.98 2.00 -0.67
CA LYS A 227 9.18 1.44 0.67
C LYS A 227 10.66 1.40 1.07
N SER A 228 11.55 1.18 0.10
CA SER A 228 12.99 1.01 0.31
C SER A 228 13.81 2.11 -0.38
N PHE A 229 13.24 3.30 -0.56
CA PHE A 229 13.76 4.34 -1.46
C PHE A 229 15.22 4.70 -1.18
N LYS A 230 15.59 4.85 0.10
CA LYS A 230 16.95 5.18 0.51
C LYS A 230 17.97 4.11 0.09
N ALA A 231 17.61 2.83 0.21
CA ALA A 231 18.49 1.74 -0.20
C ALA A 231 18.55 1.62 -1.72
N VAL A 232 17.41 1.71 -2.40
CA VAL A 232 17.33 1.61 -3.87
C VAL A 232 18.07 2.76 -4.56
N SER A 233 17.94 4.00 -4.07
CA SER A 233 18.63 5.17 -4.64
C SER A 233 20.16 5.11 -4.54
N ALA A 234 20.71 4.27 -3.66
CA ALA A 234 22.13 4.02 -3.55
C ALA A 234 22.64 2.95 -4.54
N THR A 235 21.74 2.20 -5.19
CA THR A 235 22.12 1.13 -6.13
C THR A 235 22.68 1.68 -7.43
N GLU A 236 23.51 0.87 -8.09
CA GLU A 236 24.02 1.19 -9.43
C GLU A 236 22.89 1.31 -10.46
N GLY A 237 21.89 0.42 -10.40
CA GLY A 237 20.74 0.44 -11.30
C GLY A 237 19.97 1.76 -11.25
N TRP A 238 19.82 2.35 -10.05
CA TRP A 238 19.24 3.69 -9.90
C TRP A 238 20.07 4.78 -10.58
N GLN A 239 21.40 4.76 -10.42
CA GLN A 239 22.26 5.77 -11.02
C GLN A 239 22.25 5.69 -12.55
N VAL A 240 22.25 4.47 -13.11
CA VAL A 240 22.12 4.25 -14.56
C VAL A 240 20.75 4.71 -15.08
N MET A 241 19.67 4.39 -14.37
CA MET A 241 18.33 4.86 -14.71
C MET A 241 18.24 6.38 -14.68
N LYS A 242 18.82 7.03 -13.66
CA LYS A 242 18.85 8.49 -13.54
C LYS A 242 19.54 9.17 -14.73
N GLN A 243 20.65 8.59 -15.20
CA GLN A 243 21.39 9.11 -16.35
C GLN A 243 20.62 8.92 -17.66
N SER A 244 19.99 7.76 -17.84
CA SER A 244 19.29 7.40 -19.08
C SER A 244 17.86 7.95 -19.19
N HIS A 245 17.15 8.04 -18.06
CA HIS A 245 15.73 8.37 -17.95
C HIS A 245 15.46 9.37 -16.80
N PRO A 246 15.95 10.62 -16.88
CA PRO A 246 15.82 11.60 -15.80
C PRO A 246 14.36 11.97 -15.47
N MET A 247 13.43 11.82 -16.41
CA MET A 247 12.00 12.05 -16.12
C MET A 247 11.41 10.96 -15.23
N LEU A 248 11.87 9.71 -15.37
CA LEU A 248 11.43 8.60 -14.52
C LEU A 248 11.93 8.80 -13.08
N GLU A 249 13.17 9.28 -12.90
CA GLU A 249 13.69 9.65 -11.58
C GLU A 249 12.83 10.75 -10.93
N ARG A 250 12.51 11.82 -11.66
CA ARG A 250 11.66 12.91 -11.13
C ARG A 250 10.29 12.39 -10.69
N GLU A 251 9.66 11.54 -11.49
CA GLU A 251 8.35 10.96 -11.15
C GLU A 251 8.43 10.11 -9.87
N LEU A 252 9.43 9.23 -9.76
CA LEU A 252 9.63 8.39 -8.58
C LEU A 252 9.93 9.23 -7.33
N THR A 253 10.72 10.30 -7.48
CA THR A 253 11.04 11.23 -6.39
C THR A 253 9.80 12.00 -5.93
N VAL A 254 8.95 12.48 -6.85
CA VAL A 254 7.67 13.14 -6.51
C VAL A 254 6.73 12.17 -5.80
N SER A 255 6.59 10.94 -6.30
CA SER A 255 5.80 9.89 -5.66
C SER A 255 6.30 9.58 -4.23
N MET A 256 7.63 9.58 -4.02
CA MET A 256 8.22 9.39 -2.69
C MET A 256 7.89 10.54 -1.74
N ILE A 257 7.99 11.79 -2.18
CA ILE A 257 7.64 12.96 -1.36
C ILE A 257 6.15 12.91 -0.97
N TYR A 258 5.28 12.56 -1.92
CA TYR A 258 3.86 12.42 -1.63
C TYR A 258 3.58 11.30 -0.62
N GLU A 259 4.16 10.12 -0.79
CA GLU A 259 3.96 9.00 0.16
C GLU A 259 4.53 9.30 1.54
N ASP A 260 5.68 9.98 1.64
CA ASP A 260 6.26 10.40 2.91
C ASP A 260 5.37 11.44 3.63
N THR A 261 4.79 12.40 2.90
CA THR A 261 3.84 13.36 3.50
C THR A 261 2.59 12.67 4.02
N ILE A 262 1.98 11.78 3.23
CA ILE A 262 0.81 10.98 3.66
C ILE A 262 1.15 10.09 4.86
N GLN A 263 2.32 9.45 4.88
CA GLN A 263 2.72 8.60 5.99
C GLN A 263 2.97 9.41 7.27
N LYS A 264 3.59 10.59 7.17
CA LYS A 264 3.73 11.54 8.29
C LYS A 264 2.38 12.00 8.82
N GLU A 265 1.42 12.27 7.96
CA GLU A 265 0.06 12.64 8.37
C GLU A 265 -0.67 11.49 9.07
N ARG A 266 -0.60 10.27 8.53
CA ARG A 266 -1.18 9.07 9.15
C ARG A 266 -0.59 8.79 10.53
N THR A 267 0.74 8.87 10.66
CA THR A 267 1.41 8.65 11.95
C THR A 267 1.08 9.74 12.95
N LYS A 268 1.02 11.01 12.52
CA LYS A 268 0.54 12.13 13.35
C LYS A 268 -0.90 11.91 13.80
N TRP A 269 -1.79 11.50 12.89
CA TRP A 269 -3.19 11.22 13.20
C TRP A 269 -3.33 10.09 14.24
N LEU A 270 -2.57 8.99 14.09
CA LEU A 270 -2.57 7.89 15.06
C LEU A 270 -2.07 8.35 16.44
N LYS A 271 -1.00 9.15 16.49
CA LYS A 271 -0.47 9.73 17.73
C LYS A 271 -1.49 10.66 18.40
N ASP A 272 -2.05 11.59 17.62
CA ASP A 272 -3.08 12.53 18.08
C ASP A 272 -4.30 11.78 18.62
N ARG A 273 -4.78 10.76 17.89
CA ARG A 273 -5.91 9.92 18.31
C ARG A 273 -5.62 9.18 19.62
N LYS A 274 -4.41 8.65 19.80
CA LYS A 274 -3.99 8.01 21.05
C LYS A 274 -4.04 8.99 22.22
N ILE A 275 -3.53 10.20 22.05
CA ILE A 275 -3.58 11.25 23.08
C ILE A 275 -5.03 11.58 23.47
N TYR A 276 -5.94 11.72 22.50
CA TYR A 276 -7.35 12.02 22.78
C TYR A 276 -8.08 10.85 23.46
N LEU A 277 -7.69 9.61 23.16
CA LEU A 277 -8.23 8.43 23.83
C LEU A 277 -7.78 8.35 25.30
N GLU A 278 -6.49 8.57 25.58
CA GLU A 278 -5.97 8.62 26.95
C GLU A 278 -6.64 9.74 27.76
N LEU A 279 -6.88 10.90 27.13
CA LEU A 279 -7.60 12.00 27.77
C LEU A 279 -9.06 11.64 28.03
N TYR A 280 -9.71 10.92 27.11
CA TYR A 280 -11.07 10.42 27.30
C TYR A 280 -11.15 9.45 28.49
N GLU A 281 -10.27 8.45 28.54
CA GLU A 281 -10.18 7.48 29.64
C GLU A 281 -9.88 8.16 30.98
N ALA A 282 -9.03 9.20 30.98
CA ALA A 282 -8.78 10.01 32.17
C ALA A 282 -10.03 10.77 32.63
N MET A 283 -10.88 11.24 31.72
CA MET A 283 -12.17 11.83 32.09
C MET A 283 -13.11 10.79 32.71
N GLU A 284 -13.14 9.55 32.18
CA GLU A 284 -13.98 8.48 32.75
C GLU A 284 -13.52 8.09 34.14
N ALA A 285 -12.20 7.95 34.32
CA ALA A 285 -11.59 7.74 35.63
C ALA A 285 -11.87 8.89 36.61
N LEU A 286 -11.82 10.15 36.15
CA LEU A 286 -12.11 11.32 36.98
C LEU A 286 -13.52 11.26 37.57
N VAL A 287 -14.52 10.99 36.73
CA VAL A 287 -15.92 10.88 37.18
C VAL A 287 -16.14 9.65 38.04
N HIS A 288 -15.53 8.51 37.68
CA HIS A 288 -15.58 7.30 38.50
C HIS A 288 -15.07 7.58 39.93
N ILE A 289 -13.91 8.21 40.09
CA ILE A 289 -13.36 8.59 41.41
C ILE A 289 -14.34 9.50 42.16
N CYS A 290 -14.89 10.53 41.51
CA CYS A 290 -15.76 11.50 42.18
C CYS A 290 -17.16 10.95 42.50
N LYS A 291 -17.69 10.06 41.66
CA LYS A 291 -19.06 9.52 41.78
C LYS A 291 -19.13 8.30 42.66
N ASP A 292 -18.27 7.32 42.39
CA ASP A 292 -18.32 5.98 42.97
C ASP A 292 -17.33 5.82 44.11
N GLY A 293 -16.24 6.61 44.08
CA GLY A 293 -15.09 6.44 44.95
C GLY A 293 -14.15 5.35 44.46
N CYS A 294 -12.86 5.63 44.51
CA CYS A 294 -11.81 4.71 44.09
C CYS A 294 -10.54 4.89 44.93
N ARG A 295 -10.02 3.77 45.45
CA ARG A 295 -8.82 3.72 46.31
C ARG A 295 -8.97 4.57 47.57
N THR A 296 -8.08 5.52 47.84
CA THR A 296 -8.18 6.37 49.05
C THR A 296 -8.98 7.65 48.82
N ILE A 297 -9.68 7.78 47.69
CA ILE A 297 -10.42 8.99 47.34
C ILE A 297 -11.85 8.61 46.98
N GLY A 298 -12.82 9.19 47.66
CA GLY A 298 -14.22 8.90 47.44
C GLY A 298 -15.11 10.04 47.89
N PRO A 299 -16.40 10.03 47.49
CA PRO A 299 -17.36 11.03 47.92
C PRO A 299 -17.45 11.05 49.45
N HIS A 300 -17.54 12.25 50.02
CA HIS A 300 -17.50 12.52 51.48
C HIS A 300 -18.53 11.73 52.32
N ASN A 301 -19.49 11.05 51.69
CA ASN A 301 -20.61 10.37 52.31
C ASN A 301 -20.52 8.83 52.27
N LYS A 302 -19.38 8.22 51.86
CA LYS A 302 -19.21 6.75 51.85
C LYS A 302 -17.91 6.32 52.54
N GLY A 303 -18.00 5.31 53.43
CA GLY A 303 -16.86 4.67 54.07
C GLY A 303 -15.98 3.91 53.09
N PHE A 304 -14.66 3.96 53.30
CA PHE A 304 -13.67 3.31 52.44
C PHE A 304 -13.57 1.82 52.76
N ASN A 305 -13.93 0.96 51.80
CA ASN A 305 -13.65 -0.47 51.89
C ASN A 305 -12.26 -0.75 51.31
N LYS A 306 -11.31 -1.18 52.16
CA LYS A 306 -9.90 -1.41 51.81
C LYS A 306 -9.69 -2.66 50.93
N ASP A 307 -10.67 -3.55 50.86
CA ASP A 307 -10.56 -4.87 50.21
C ASP A 307 -11.34 -4.97 48.88
N LYS A 308 -11.04 -4.09 47.91
CA LYS A 308 -11.62 -4.20 46.56
C LYS A 308 -10.57 -4.60 45.52
N ALA A 309 -11.02 -5.41 44.55
CA ALA A 309 -10.30 -5.76 43.33
C ALA A 309 -9.65 -4.52 42.66
N PRO A 310 -8.54 -4.69 41.92
CA PRO A 310 -7.87 -3.58 41.26
C PRO A 310 -8.83 -2.82 40.34
N CYS A 311 -8.83 -1.48 40.46
CA CYS A 311 -9.70 -0.62 39.66
C CYS A 311 -9.42 -0.82 38.16
N LYS A 312 -10.48 -0.94 37.36
CA LYS A 312 -10.42 -1.13 35.90
C LYS A 312 -9.84 0.06 35.13
N PHE A 313 -9.83 1.25 35.73
CA PHE A 313 -9.34 2.46 35.09
C PHE A 313 -7.87 2.71 35.41
N GLU A 314 -6.99 2.50 34.43
CA GLU A 314 -5.54 2.72 34.56
C GLU A 314 -5.21 4.16 35.00
N ALA A 315 -5.94 5.14 34.47
CA ALA A 315 -5.76 6.55 34.79
C ALA A 315 -6.06 6.92 36.25
N CYS A 316 -6.77 6.07 37.02
CA CYS A 316 -7.04 6.35 38.43
C CYS A 316 -5.75 6.53 39.24
N LYS A 317 -4.62 5.90 38.83
CA LYS A 317 -3.36 5.99 39.60
C LYS A 317 -2.73 7.37 39.55
N GLY A 318 -2.66 7.95 38.37
CA GLY A 318 -2.22 9.32 38.21
C GLY A 318 -3.18 10.33 38.87
N LEU A 319 -4.49 10.13 38.67
CA LEU A 319 -5.50 11.05 39.19
C LEU A 319 -5.54 11.10 40.72
N GLU A 320 -5.37 9.97 41.40
CA GLU A 320 -5.33 9.92 42.87
C GLU A 320 -4.24 10.84 43.44
N SER A 321 -3.03 10.80 42.87
CA SER A 321 -1.93 11.67 43.29
C SER A 321 -2.28 13.15 43.07
N LEU A 322 -2.91 13.48 41.95
CA LEU A 322 -3.32 14.85 41.66
C LEU A 322 -4.38 15.35 42.66
N PHE A 323 -5.37 14.53 43.00
CA PHE A 323 -6.39 14.89 43.99
C PHE A 323 -5.80 15.09 45.39
N ARG A 324 -4.91 14.19 45.86
CA ARG A 324 -4.26 14.34 47.18
C ARG A 324 -3.40 15.60 47.26
N HIS A 325 -2.70 15.94 46.18
CA HIS A 325 -1.95 17.19 46.11
C HIS A 325 -2.90 18.39 46.10
N PHE A 326 -3.94 18.36 45.26
CA PHE A 326 -4.90 19.45 45.12
C PHE A 326 -5.63 19.74 46.43
N SER A 327 -5.90 18.74 47.27
CA SER A 327 -6.58 18.92 48.56
C SER A 327 -5.68 19.44 49.69
N LYS A 328 -4.34 19.42 49.51
CA LYS A 328 -3.36 19.85 50.54
C LYS A 328 -2.52 21.05 50.14
N CYS A 329 -2.39 21.35 48.85
CA CYS A 329 -1.57 22.46 48.36
C CYS A 329 -2.20 23.82 48.73
N ASN A 330 -1.41 24.85 49.07
CA ASN A 330 -1.94 26.19 49.35
C ASN A 330 -2.00 27.10 48.11
N LEU A 331 -1.43 26.67 46.98
CA LEU A 331 -1.36 27.42 45.72
C LEU A 331 -2.41 26.92 44.71
N ARG A 332 -3.66 26.72 45.13
CA ARG A 332 -4.75 26.13 44.31
C ARG A 332 -5.37 27.09 43.29
N VAL A 333 -4.74 28.21 42.98
CA VAL A 333 -5.30 29.16 42.01
C VAL A 333 -4.98 28.72 40.57
N PRO A 334 -5.79 29.10 39.57
CA PRO A 334 -5.40 28.98 38.16
C PRO A 334 -4.06 29.70 37.94
N GLY A 335 -3.04 28.97 37.52
CA GLY A 335 -1.67 29.51 37.40
C GLY A 335 -0.77 29.27 38.62
N GLY A 336 -1.22 28.54 39.63
CA GLY A 336 -0.40 28.07 40.76
C GLY A 336 0.59 26.95 40.38
N CYS A 337 0.84 26.01 41.30
CA CYS A 337 1.83 24.94 41.07
C CYS A 337 1.46 24.02 39.88
N ILE A 338 2.45 23.31 39.32
CA ILE A 338 2.29 22.46 38.12
C ILE A 338 1.19 21.39 38.30
N GLN A 339 1.13 20.75 39.48
CA GLN A 339 0.15 19.68 39.76
C GLN A 339 -1.27 20.24 39.91
N CYS A 340 -1.45 21.37 40.61
CA CYS A 340 -2.75 22.05 40.68
C CYS A 340 -3.20 22.57 39.32
N LYS A 341 -2.27 23.09 38.49
CA LYS A 341 -2.58 23.54 37.13
C LYS A 341 -3.13 22.39 36.27
N ARG A 342 -2.53 21.19 36.35
CA ARG A 342 -3.03 19.99 35.67
C ARG A 342 -4.42 19.59 36.16
N MET A 343 -4.65 19.59 37.48
CA MET A 343 -5.97 19.28 38.04
C MET A 343 -7.03 20.28 37.56
N TRP A 344 -6.75 21.58 37.60
CA TRP A 344 -7.66 22.60 37.07
C TRP A 344 -8.03 22.35 35.61
N GLN A 345 -7.05 22.04 34.75
CA GLN A 345 -7.30 21.74 33.34
C GLN A 345 -8.22 20.52 33.15
N LEU A 346 -8.10 19.49 34.00
CA LEU A 346 -8.98 18.32 33.96
C LEU A 346 -10.41 18.65 34.40
N LEU A 347 -10.56 19.40 35.50
CA LEU A 347 -11.88 19.84 35.99
C LEU A 347 -12.56 20.79 34.99
N GLU A 348 -11.77 21.66 34.35
CA GLU A 348 -12.20 22.61 33.34
C GLU A 348 -12.57 21.91 32.00
N LEU A 349 -11.88 20.84 31.64
CA LEU A 349 -12.26 19.98 30.53
C LEU A 349 -13.57 19.26 30.84
N HIS A 350 -13.69 18.68 32.03
CA HIS A 350 -14.89 17.99 32.47
C HIS A 350 -16.11 18.91 32.46
N SER A 351 -16.01 20.14 32.98
CA SER A 351 -17.14 21.08 33.01
C SER A 351 -17.70 21.40 31.62
N ARG A 352 -16.86 21.31 30.57
CA ARG A 352 -17.28 21.47 29.17
C ARG A 352 -17.81 20.20 28.52
N LEU A 353 -17.44 19.02 29.02
CA LEU A 353 -17.95 17.72 28.57
C LEU A 353 -19.25 17.31 29.29
N CYS A 354 -19.46 17.82 30.50
CA CYS A 354 -20.57 17.44 31.37
C CYS A 354 -21.89 18.10 30.92
N ALA A 355 -22.90 17.27 30.61
CA ALA A 355 -24.25 17.73 30.29
C ALA A 355 -24.96 18.34 31.51
N ASP A 356 -25.00 17.62 32.64
CA ASP A 356 -25.83 17.96 33.80
C ASP A 356 -25.00 18.46 34.98
N SER A 357 -24.93 19.78 35.18
CA SER A 357 -24.12 20.37 36.26
C SER A 357 -24.70 20.18 37.65
N ASP A 358 -26.01 19.99 37.78
CA ASP A 358 -26.69 20.00 39.08
C ASP A 358 -26.58 18.65 39.82
N MET A 359 -26.43 17.55 39.07
CA MET A 359 -26.22 16.21 39.61
C MET A 359 -24.76 15.75 39.53
N CYS A 360 -23.88 16.61 39.00
CA CYS A 360 -22.47 16.26 38.82
C CYS A 360 -21.72 16.28 40.15
N ARG A 361 -21.07 15.15 40.48
CA ARG A 361 -20.24 15.00 41.69
C ARG A 361 -18.79 15.46 41.52
N VAL A 362 -18.39 15.88 40.32
CA VAL A 362 -17.01 16.37 40.08
C VAL A 362 -16.84 17.76 40.72
N PRO A 363 -15.81 17.97 41.56
CA PRO A 363 -15.56 19.25 42.21
C PRO A 363 -15.48 20.40 41.21
N LEU A 364 -16.01 21.56 41.60
CA LEU A 364 -15.93 22.82 40.83
C LEU A 364 -16.59 22.78 39.44
N CYS A 365 -17.26 21.68 39.05
CA CYS A 365 -17.88 21.55 37.73
C CYS A 365 -18.85 22.71 37.43
N ARG A 366 -19.79 23.01 38.33
CA ARG A 366 -20.77 24.10 38.16
C ARG A 366 -20.10 25.48 38.09
N THR A 367 -19.15 25.74 38.99
CA THR A 367 -18.41 27.03 39.05
C THR A 367 -17.60 27.26 37.78
N LEU A 368 -16.91 26.23 37.28
CA LEU A 368 -16.12 26.29 36.06
C LEU A 368 -17.02 26.43 34.82
N LYS A 369 -18.16 25.75 34.78
CA LYS A 369 -19.15 25.84 33.68
C LYS A 369 -19.71 27.26 33.53
N TYR A 370 -19.93 27.97 34.64
CA TYR A 370 -20.28 29.39 34.60
C TYR A 370 -19.09 30.27 34.15
N ARG A 371 -17.87 29.99 34.64
CA ARG A 371 -16.68 30.77 34.27
C ARG A 371 -16.35 30.68 32.78
N THR A 372 -16.65 29.54 32.14
CA THR A 372 -16.46 29.36 30.69
C THR A 372 -17.17 30.39 29.83
N THR A 373 -18.34 30.87 30.24
CA THR A 373 -19.11 31.86 29.44
C THR A 373 -18.45 33.23 29.39
N LYS A 374 -17.51 33.50 30.30
CA LYS A 374 -16.78 34.78 30.44
C LYS A 374 -15.35 34.74 29.89
N GLN A 375 -14.91 33.62 29.31
CA GLN A 375 -13.56 33.49 28.74
C GLN A 375 -13.39 34.17 27.39
N SER A 376 -12.14 34.39 27.00
CA SER A 376 -11.81 34.94 25.68
C SER A 376 -12.29 34.01 24.55
N LYS A 377 -12.77 34.60 23.43
CA LYS A 377 -13.23 33.84 22.25
C LYS A 377 -12.16 32.86 21.73
N LYS A 378 -10.87 33.23 21.85
CA LYS A 378 -9.73 32.42 21.40
C LYS A 378 -9.54 31.16 22.26
N GLU A 379 -9.64 31.27 23.58
CA GLU A 379 -9.51 30.13 24.49
C GLU A 379 -10.71 29.20 24.39
N ASP A 380 -11.90 29.78 24.33
CA ASP A 380 -13.13 29.02 24.16
C ASP A 380 -13.13 28.20 22.85
N MET A 381 -12.63 28.76 21.74
CA MET A 381 -12.47 28.01 20.50
C MET A 381 -11.48 26.83 20.64
N LYS A 382 -10.36 27.03 21.33
CA LYS A 382 -9.38 25.94 21.59
C LYS A 382 -10.03 24.79 22.36
N TRP A 383 -10.78 25.10 23.42
CA TRP A 383 -11.48 24.10 24.20
C TRP A 383 -12.60 23.40 23.41
N ARG A 384 -13.36 24.14 22.60
CA ARG A 384 -14.38 23.54 21.70
C ARG A 384 -13.77 22.57 20.70
N ILE A 385 -12.61 22.89 20.12
CA ILE A 385 -11.88 21.97 19.24
C ILE A 385 -11.45 20.72 20.00
N LEU A 386 -10.89 20.88 21.21
CA LEU A 386 -10.45 19.76 22.05
C LEU A 386 -11.62 18.82 22.38
N VAL A 387 -12.74 19.37 22.87
CA VAL A 387 -13.96 18.61 23.19
C VAL A 387 -14.46 17.84 21.96
N LYS A 388 -14.54 18.49 20.79
CA LYS A 388 -14.95 17.82 19.54
C LYS A 388 -14.03 16.66 19.18
N LYS A 389 -12.71 16.81 19.33
CA LYS A 389 -11.73 15.75 19.03
C LYS A 389 -11.83 14.57 20.00
N ILE A 390 -11.98 14.84 21.29
CA ILE A 390 -12.18 13.80 22.32
C ILE A 390 -13.44 12.98 22.02
N LEU A 391 -14.57 13.65 21.80
CA LEU A 391 -15.86 12.97 21.54
C LEU A 391 -15.84 12.13 20.25
N ARG A 392 -15.17 12.61 19.19
CA ARG A 392 -15.00 11.86 17.94
C ARG A 392 -14.12 10.60 18.08
N THR A 393 -13.30 10.51 19.13
CA THR A 393 -12.38 9.39 19.33
C THR A 393 -13.10 8.12 19.83
N LYS A 394 -14.27 8.27 20.48
CA LYS A 394 -15.02 7.17 21.12
C LYS A 394 -16.21 6.61 20.31
N SER A 395 -16.55 7.15 19.14
CA SER A 395 -17.77 6.78 18.40
C SER A 395 -17.84 5.33 17.87
N ILE A 396 -16.96 4.43 18.34
CA ILE A 396 -16.92 3.00 18.02
C ILE A 396 -17.31 2.16 19.27
N SER A 397 -17.35 2.73 20.48
CA SER A 397 -17.57 1.98 21.74
C SER A 397 -18.55 2.68 22.69
N GLY A 398 -19.83 2.74 22.29
CA GLY A 398 -20.96 3.07 23.16
C GLY A 398 -21.09 4.56 23.56
N ALA A 399 -22.23 4.90 24.17
CA ALA A 399 -22.54 6.26 24.58
C ALA A 399 -21.54 6.79 25.63
N PRO A 400 -21.22 8.10 25.63
CA PRO A 400 -20.34 8.68 26.64
C PRO A 400 -20.97 8.60 28.04
N PHE A 401 -20.20 8.21 29.06
CA PHE A 401 -20.67 8.19 30.45
C PHE A 401 -21.04 9.59 30.99
N PHE A 402 -20.56 10.67 30.36
CA PHE A 402 -20.94 12.07 30.63
C PHE A 402 -22.17 12.55 29.86
N SER A 403 -22.73 11.70 29.00
CA SER A 403 -23.93 11.94 28.20
C SER A 403 -25.10 11.04 28.59
N LEU A 404 -24.94 10.14 29.57
CA LEU A 404 -26.08 9.43 30.13
C LEU A 404 -26.89 10.37 31.03
N ALA A 405 -27.89 11.01 30.41
CA ALA A 405 -29.12 11.35 31.11
C ALA A 405 -29.62 10.07 31.79
N THR A 406 -29.68 10.08 33.11
CA THR A 406 -30.43 9.09 33.87
C THR A 406 -31.92 9.24 33.52
N THR A 407 -32.39 8.54 32.49
CA THR A 407 -33.78 8.11 32.43
C THR A 407 -33.93 6.91 33.36
N GLN A 408 -34.10 7.19 34.65
CA GLN A 408 -34.67 6.23 35.60
C GLN A 408 -35.49 7.02 36.62
N GLY A 409 -36.81 6.84 36.54
CA GLY A 409 -37.75 7.15 37.60
C GLY A 409 -38.56 8.44 37.42
N ARG A 410 -39.67 8.33 36.69
CA ARG A 410 -40.98 8.59 37.30
C ARG A 410 -42.04 7.74 36.62
#